data_AF-A0A8S2P5Q9-F1
#
_entry.id   AF-A0A8S2P5Q9-F1
#
_cell.length_a   1.000
_cell.length_b   1.000
_cell.length_c   1.000
_cell.angle_alpha   90.00
_cell.angle_beta   90.00
_cell.angle_gamma   90.00
#
_symmetry.space_group_name_H-M   'P 1'
#
loop_
_entity.id
_entity.type
_entity.pdbx_description
1 polymer ?
#
loop_
_entity_poly.entity_id
_entity_poly.type
_entity_poly.pdbx_seq_one_letter_code
_entity_poly.pdbx_strand_id
1 'polypeptide(L)'
;MGTSRPTLYHVLHDDIGFSSDDVQRLTYWLCHTDMRCTKSVSIPAPVHYAHLAAFGSRALNFDDDRTTDNVDDDDGDDEQLEKYSIDDIQTKLMVLDPKVADDMWFI
;
A
#
# COMPACT_ATOMS: atom_id res chain seq x y z
N MET A 1 5.39 -22.71 -4.70
CA MET A 1 4.98 -23.92 -3.97
C MET A 1 5.86 -24.03 -2.74
N GLY A 2 5.25 -24.08 -1.56
CA GLY A 2 5.92 -24.02 -0.25
C GLY A 2 4.85 -23.97 0.84
N THR A 3 5.25 -23.94 2.12
CA THR A 3 4.32 -23.86 3.25
C THR A 3 3.51 -22.56 3.21
N SER A 4 2.20 -22.65 3.46
CA SER A 4 1.33 -21.47 3.52
C SER A 4 1.73 -20.55 4.68
N ARG A 5 1.62 -19.24 4.45
CA ARG A 5 1.80 -18.22 5.49
C ARG A 5 0.42 -17.76 5.95
N PRO A 6 -0.06 -18.18 7.14
CA PRO A 6 -1.34 -17.72 7.65
C PRO A 6 -1.26 -16.23 8.02
N THR A 7 -2.32 -15.48 7.71
CA THR A 7 -2.44 -14.08 8.08
C THR A 7 -2.94 -13.98 9.53
N LEU A 8 -2.22 -13.23 10.36
CA LEU A 8 -2.61 -12.95 11.74
C LEU A 8 -3.42 -11.65 11.77
N TYR A 9 -4.60 -11.69 12.38
CA TYR A 9 -5.47 -10.52 12.55
C TYR A 9 -5.53 -10.14 14.03
N HIS A 10 -5.41 -8.84 14.31
CA HIS A 10 -5.55 -8.29 15.65
C HIS A 10 -6.51 -7.10 15.61
N VAL A 11 -7.58 -7.15 16.40
CA VAL A 11 -8.58 -6.08 16.49
C VAL A 11 -8.06 -5.04 17.48
N LEU A 12 -7.68 -3.87 16.96
CA LEU A 12 -7.20 -2.75 17.76
C LEU A 12 -8.35 -1.92 18.34
N HIS A 13 -9.45 -1.84 17.62
CA HIS A 13 -10.60 -1.01 17.96
C HIS A 13 -11.87 -1.59 17.33
N ASP A 14 -12.98 -1.60 18.07
CA ASP A 14 -14.28 -2.06 17.60
C ASP A 14 -15.42 -1.35 18.34
N ASP A 15 -16.14 -0.48 17.62
CA ASP A 15 -17.36 0.20 18.10
C ASP A 15 -18.65 -0.54 17.72
N ILE A 16 -18.57 -1.46 16.74
CA ILE A 16 -19.72 -2.20 16.21
C ILE A 16 -20.10 -3.33 17.18
N GLY A 17 -19.12 -3.86 17.90
CA GLY A 17 -19.30 -4.93 18.88
C GLY A 17 -19.37 -6.30 18.22
N PHE A 18 -18.49 -6.57 17.26
CA PHE A 18 -18.43 -7.87 16.58
C PHE A 18 -17.95 -8.98 17.52
N SER A 19 -18.53 -10.17 17.34
CA SER A 19 -17.95 -11.37 17.92
C SER A 19 -16.70 -11.80 17.13
N SER A 20 -15.82 -12.58 17.76
CA SER A 20 -14.65 -13.14 17.08
C SER A 20 -15.04 -13.96 15.83
N ASP A 21 -16.14 -14.71 15.90
CA ASP A 21 -16.62 -15.52 14.78
C ASP A 21 -17.11 -14.66 13.62
N ASP A 22 -17.74 -13.51 13.92
CA ASP A 22 -18.19 -12.57 12.91
C ASP A 22 -17.02 -11.92 12.19
N VAL A 23 -15.99 -11.48 12.93
CA VAL A 23 -14.76 -10.91 12.35
C VAL A 23 -14.06 -11.94 11.47
N GLN A 24 -13.91 -13.18 11.94
CA GLN A 24 -13.28 -14.25 11.17
C GLN A 24 -14.07 -14.55 9.88
N ARG A 25 -15.39 -14.65 9.98
CA ARG A 25 -16.26 -14.90 8.83
C ARG A 25 -16.21 -13.74 7.83
N LEU A 26 -16.32 -12.50 8.29
CA LEU A 26 -16.23 -11.31 7.46
C LEU A 26 -14.91 -11.27 6.69
N THR A 27 -13.80 -11.47 7.41
CA THR A 27 -12.45 -11.46 6.83
C THR A 27 -12.30 -12.57 5.78
N TYR A 28 -12.83 -13.76 6.05
CA TYR A 28 -12.86 -14.86 5.09
C TYR A 28 -13.64 -14.51 3.82
N TRP A 29 -14.83 -13.89 3.94
CA TRP A 29 -15.61 -13.46 2.77
C TRP A 29 -14.85 -12.43 1.92
N LEU A 30 -14.20 -11.46 2.57
CA LEU A 30 -13.42 -10.43 1.88
C LEU A 30 -12.21 -11.00 1.12
N CYS A 31 -11.70 -12.17 1.49
CA CYS A 31 -10.66 -12.87 0.73
C CYS A 31 -11.15 -13.47 -0.61
N HIS A 32 -12.46 -13.45 -0.87
CA HIS A 32 -13.06 -13.99 -2.10
C HIS A 32 -13.61 -12.90 -3.03
N THR A 33 -13.48 -11.63 -2.66
CA THR A 33 -14.02 -10.49 -3.43
C THR A 33 -12.94 -9.77 -4.25
N ASP A 34 -11.79 -10.41 -4.48
CA ASP A 34 -10.73 -9.84 -5.30
C ASP A 34 -11.08 -9.93 -6.80
N MET A 35 -11.05 -8.79 -7.50
CA MET A 35 -11.41 -8.70 -8.92
C MET A 35 -10.31 -9.18 -9.87
N ARG A 36 -9.07 -9.29 -9.39
CA ARG A 36 -7.92 -9.69 -10.22
C ARG A 36 -7.79 -11.20 -10.37
N CYS A 37 -8.39 -11.98 -9.48
CA CYS A 37 -8.39 -13.42 -9.60
C CYS A 37 -9.65 -14.08 -9.04
N THR A 38 -10.08 -15.16 -9.68
CA THR A 38 -11.23 -15.99 -9.24
C THR A 38 -10.88 -16.97 -8.12
N LYS A 39 -9.86 -16.64 -7.32
CA LYS A 39 -9.29 -17.52 -6.27
C LYS A 39 -9.38 -16.82 -4.93
N SER A 40 -9.48 -17.60 -3.86
CA SER A 40 -9.31 -17.06 -2.51
C SER A 40 -7.87 -16.57 -2.33
N VAL A 41 -7.72 -15.33 -1.89
CA VAL A 41 -6.43 -14.73 -1.56
C VAL A 41 -6.15 -14.82 -0.05
N SER A 42 -4.88 -14.74 0.34
CA SER A 42 -4.48 -14.91 1.75
C SER A 42 -4.78 -13.69 2.64
N ILE A 43 -5.03 -12.53 2.02
CA ILE A 43 -5.36 -11.26 2.69
C ILE A 43 -6.68 -10.71 2.13
N PRO A 44 -7.45 -9.90 2.88
CA PRO A 44 -8.71 -9.36 2.40
C PRO A 44 -8.49 -8.44 1.20
N ALA A 45 -9.42 -8.46 0.24
CA ALA A 45 -9.41 -7.58 -0.94
C ALA A 45 -9.05 -6.10 -0.65
N PRO A 46 -9.64 -5.41 0.38
CA PRO A 46 -9.29 -4.02 0.65
C PRO A 46 -7.82 -3.81 1.03
N VAL A 47 -7.21 -4.74 1.75
CA VAL A 47 -5.78 -4.67 2.14
C VAL A 47 -4.90 -4.86 0.91
N HIS A 48 -5.26 -5.81 0.06
CA HIS A 48 -4.54 -6.04 -1.19
C HIS A 48 -4.59 -4.82 -2.12
N TYR A 49 -5.76 -4.22 -2.29
CA TYR A 49 -5.94 -3.01 -3.09
C TYR A 49 -5.16 -1.81 -2.57
N ALA A 50 -5.12 -1.59 -1.26
CA ALA A 50 -4.29 -0.54 -0.67
C ALA A 50 -2.80 -0.72 -1.01
N HIS A 51 -2.30 -1.97 -0.98
CA HIS A 51 -0.93 -2.26 -1.39
C HIS A 51 -0.70 -1.93 -2.87
N LEU A 52 -1.65 -2.29 -3.75
CA LEU A 52 -1.54 -2.01 -5.19
C LEU A 52 -1.56 -0.52 -5.49
N ALA A 53 -2.43 0.24 -4.82
CA ALA A 53 -2.46 1.70 -4.93
C ALA A 53 -1.14 2.32 -4.48
N ALA A 54 -0.61 1.90 -3.32
CA ALA A 54 0.67 2.40 -2.81
C ALA A 54 1.85 2.05 -3.74
N PHE A 55 1.88 0.81 -4.26
CA PHE A 55 2.92 0.37 -5.19
C PHE A 55 2.83 1.08 -6.54
N GLY A 56 1.62 1.21 -7.10
CA GLY A 56 1.36 1.94 -8.34
C GLY A 56 1.73 3.42 -8.23
N SER A 57 1.43 4.04 -7.09
CA SER A 57 1.78 5.44 -6.83
C SER A 57 3.29 5.66 -6.86
N ARG A 58 4.06 4.73 -6.28
CA ARG A 58 5.52 4.77 -6.37
C ARG A 58 6.00 4.65 -7.81
N ALA A 59 5.46 3.70 -8.58
CA ALA A 59 5.88 3.45 -9.96
C ALA A 59 5.72 4.69 -10.86
N LEU A 60 4.66 5.47 -10.64
CA LEU A 60 4.35 6.68 -11.40
C LEU A 60 5.16 7.92 -10.96
N ASN A 61 5.75 7.90 -9.76
CA ASN A 61 6.59 8.99 -9.24
C ASN A 61 8.08 8.87 -9.62
N PHE A 62 8.50 7.82 -10.32
CA PHE A 62 9.92 7.58 -10.68
C PHE A 62 10.41 8.36 -11.91
N ASP A 63 9.60 9.25 -12.48
CA ASP A 63 10.04 10.09 -13.60
C ASP A 63 10.95 11.27 -13.18
N ASP A 64 11.14 11.52 -11.88
CA ASP A 64 11.90 12.68 -11.38
C ASP A 64 13.38 12.39 -11.01
N ASP A 65 13.80 11.11 -10.91
CA ASP A 65 15.12 10.74 -10.37
C ASP A 65 16.16 10.32 -11.45
N ARG A 66 15.94 10.69 -12.72
CA ARG A 66 16.89 10.44 -13.82
C ARG A 66 17.83 11.62 -14.11
N THR A 67 18.13 12.44 -13.11
CA THR A 67 19.28 13.34 -13.20
C THR A 67 20.47 12.63 -12.59
N THR A 68 21.47 12.38 -13.43
CA THR A 68 22.69 11.63 -13.13
C THR A 68 23.49 12.26 -11.98
N ASP A 69 23.47 11.65 -10.81
CA ASP A 69 24.52 11.89 -9.83
C ASP A 69 25.57 10.80 -9.98
N ASN A 70 26.68 11.16 -10.64
CA ASN A 70 27.95 10.48 -10.44
C ASN A 70 28.31 10.73 -8.97
N VAL A 71 28.03 9.76 -8.10
CA VAL A 71 28.44 9.81 -6.70
C VAL A 71 29.85 9.26 -6.64
N ASP A 72 30.82 10.17 -6.50
CA ASP A 72 32.14 9.82 -5.98
C ASP A 72 31.95 9.37 -4.52
N ASP A 73 32.45 8.18 -4.19
CA ASP A 73 32.37 7.58 -2.85
C ASP A 73 33.07 8.48 -1.80
N ASP A 74 32.30 9.25 -1.02
CA ASP A 74 32.77 9.95 0.19
C ASP A 74 32.06 9.36 1.42
N ASP A 75 32.84 8.71 2.27
CA ASP A 75 32.44 8.11 3.54
C ASP A 75 32.14 9.20 4.57
N GLY A 76 30.84 9.48 4.81
CA GLY A 76 30.38 10.48 5.78
C GLY A 76 29.03 10.18 6.42
N ASP A 77 29.09 9.84 7.72
CA ASP A 77 28.15 10.17 8.81
C ASP A 77 26.62 10.04 8.64
N ASP A 78 26.06 9.08 9.40
CA ASP A 78 24.65 8.89 9.76
C ASP A 78 23.99 10.15 10.38
N GLU A 79 23.56 11.14 9.61
CA GLU A 79 22.57 12.13 10.09
C GLU A 79 21.86 12.96 9.00
N GLN A 80 21.10 12.38 8.07
CA GLN A 80 20.14 13.18 7.27
C GLN A 80 18.81 12.44 7.00
N LEU A 81 17.99 12.32 8.04
CA LEU A 81 16.53 12.44 7.85
C LEU A 81 16.21 13.93 7.74
N GLU A 82 16.59 14.56 6.62
CA GLU A 82 16.11 15.89 6.29
C GLU A 82 14.57 15.84 6.30
N LYS A 83 14.01 16.59 7.23
CA LYS A 83 12.58 16.72 7.44
C LYS A 83 12.02 17.48 6.25
N TYR A 84 11.64 16.76 5.19
CA TYR A 84 10.88 17.32 4.08
C TYR A 84 9.76 18.22 4.63
N SER A 85 9.65 19.44 4.10
CA SER A 85 8.49 20.28 4.38
C SER A 85 7.23 19.54 3.94
N ILE A 86 6.08 19.78 4.58
CA ILE A 86 4.81 19.21 4.12
C ILE A 86 4.56 19.57 2.65
N ASP A 87 4.99 20.75 2.22
CA ASP A 87 4.88 21.21 0.84
C ASP A 87 5.77 20.41 -0.13
N ASP A 88 6.95 19.97 0.32
CA ASP A 88 7.86 19.13 -0.47
C ASP A 88 7.29 17.71 -0.60
N ILE A 89 6.69 17.18 0.47
CA ILE A 89 6.00 15.88 0.46
C ILE A 89 4.81 15.91 -0.49
N GLN A 90 4.04 17.01 -0.50
CA GLN A 90 2.91 17.19 -1.44
C GLN A 90 3.36 17.24 -2.89
N THR A 91 4.52 17.84 -3.17
CA THR A 91 5.09 17.89 -4.53
C THR A 91 5.56 16.51 -4.99
N LYS A 92 6.01 15.66 -4.06
CA LYS A 92 6.51 14.29 -4.34
C LYS A 92 5.42 13.21 -4.30
N LEU A 93 4.21 13.56 -3.84
CA LEU A 93 3.04 12.68 -3.84
C LEU A 93 2.45 12.59 -5.25
N MET A 94 1.99 11.40 -5.62
CA MET A 94 1.29 11.22 -6.89
C MET A 94 -0.04 11.99 -6.83
N VAL A 95 -0.21 12.96 -7.72
CA VAL A 95 -1.49 13.67 -7.91
C VAL A 95 -2.26 12.98 -9.04
N LEU A 96 -3.44 12.44 -8.72
CA LEU A 96 -4.35 11.88 -9.71
C LEU A 96 -5.16 12.98 -10.42
N ASP A 97 -5.46 12.76 -11.70
CA ASP A 97 -6.49 13.53 -12.39
C ASP A 97 -7.85 13.33 -11.67
N PRO A 98 -8.59 14.41 -11.36
CA PRO A 98 -9.89 14.33 -10.69
C PRO A 98 -10.89 13.38 -11.36
N LYS A 99 -10.76 13.13 -12.67
CA LYS A 99 -11.65 12.22 -13.41
C LYS A 99 -11.45 10.75 -13.06
N VAL A 100 -10.26 10.39 -12.56
CA VAL A 100 -9.85 9.00 -12.29
C VAL A 100 -9.73 8.75 -10.78
N ALA A 101 -9.93 9.79 -9.95
CA ALA A 101 -9.77 9.72 -8.51
C ALA A 101 -10.72 8.74 -7.82
N ASP A 102 -11.96 8.61 -8.33
CA ASP A 102 -12.98 7.69 -7.80
C ASP A 102 -12.95 6.31 -8.47
N ASP A 103 -12.10 6.13 -9.49
CA ASP A 103 -11.93 4.87 -10.20
C ASP A 103 -10.85 3.99 -9.55
N MET A 104 -10.96 2.67 -9.73
CA MET A 104 -9.94 1.71 -9.29
C MET A 104 -8.76 1.67 -10.27
N TRP A 105 -8.12 2.80 -10.52
CA TRP A 105 -6.99 2.95 -11.46
C TRP A 105 -5.80 2.05 -11.17
N PHE A 106 -5.67 1.61 -9.92
CA PHE A 106 -4.60 0.75 -9.44
C PHE A 106 -4.89 -0.74 -9.61
N ILE A 107 -6.09 -1.13 -10.08
CA ILE A 107 -6.47 -2.53 -10.35
C ILE A 107 -6.13 -2.91 -11.78
#